data_AF-A0A7X8D3R3-F1
#
_entry.id   AF-A0A7X8D3R3-F1
#
_cell.length_a   1.000
_cell.length_b   1.000
_cell.length_c   1.000
_cell.angle_alpha   90.00
_cell.angle_beta   90.00
_cell.angle_gamma   90.00
#
_symmetry.space_group_name_H-M   'P 1'
#
loop_
_entity.id
_entity.type
_entity.pdbx_description
1 polymer ?
#
loop_
_entity_poly.entity_id
_entity_poly.type
_entity_poly.pdbx_seq_one_letter_code
_entity_poly.pdbx_strand_id
1 'polypeptide(L)'
;WFNTDSATLKPIEVIQKQVQQSGLAQAQDTVSFCNTGHWAATNWFVLSEIAQLPNVKLYPASLAEWTQSVQALPMEHTPSRLGQIRLKFQQLFNN
;
A
#
# COMPACT_ATOMS: atom_id res chain seq x y z
N TRP A 1 -2.56 -10.69 -7.66
CA TRP A 1 -2.86 -11.99 -7.04
C TRP A 1 -3.79 -12.87 -7.88
N PHE A 2 -4.80 -12.27 -8.53
CA PHE A 2 -5.83 -13.01 -9.27
C PHE A 2 -5.48 -13.23 -10.74
N ASN A 3 -6.16 -14.19 -11.38
CA ASN A 3 -6.13 -14.39 -12.82
C ASN A 3 -6.83 -13.22 -13.54
N THR A 4 -6.39 -12.88 -14.76
CA THR A 4 -6.89 -11.69 -15.47
C THR A 4 -8.39 -11.74 -15.74
N ASP A 5 -8.90 -12.92 -16.07
CA ASP A 5 -10.29 -13.13 -16.48
C ASP A 5 -11.14 -13.84 -15.39
N SER A 6 -10.68 -13.85 -14.14
CA SER A 6 -11.34 -14.58 -13.06
C SER A 6 -11.05 -14.02 -11.67
N ALA A 7 -12.02 -14.12 -10.76
CA ALA A 7 -11.84 -13.80 -9.34
C ALA A 7 -11.04 -14.88 -8.56
N THR A 8 -10.53 -15.90 -9.25
CA THR A 8 -9.70 -16.95 -8.65
C THR A 8 -8.25 -16.50 -8.50
N LEU A 9 -7.59 -16.97 -7.43
CA LEU A 9 -6.17 -16.73 -7.21
C LEU A 9 -5.33 -17.44 -8.29
N LYS A 10 -4.19 -16.85 -8.63
CA LYS A 10 -3.15 -17.53 -9.40
C LYS A 10 -2.63 -18.75 -8.62
N PRO A 11 -2.04 -19.75 -9.29
CA PRO A 11 -1.38 -20.87 -8.63
C PRO A 11 -0.34 -20.39 -7.62
N ILE A 12 -0.18 -21.14 -6.52
CA ILE A 12 0.71 -20.78 -5.42
C ILE A 12 2.15 -20.57 -5.88
N GLU A 13 2.63 -21.35 -6.85
CA GLU A 13 3.99 -21.27 -7.38
C GLU A 13 4.23 -19.93 -8.10
N VAL A 14 3.20 -19.42 -8.79
CA VAL A 14 3.25 -18.12 -9.46
C VAL A 14 3.27 -16.99 -8.43
N ILE A 15 2.46 -17.10 -7.38
CA ILE A 15 2.40 -16.14 -6.27
C ILE A 15 3.75 -16.09 -5.55
N GLN A 16 4.30 -17.25 -5.16
CA GLN A 16 5.59 -17.35 -4.49
C GLN A 16 6.72 -16.79 -5.35
N LYS A 17 6.75 -17.10 -6.64
CA LYS A 17 7.73 -16.52 -7.57
C LYS A 17 7.65 -14.99 -7.61
N GLN A 18 6.44 -14.44 -7.67
CA GLN A 18 6.23 -12.99 -7.66
C GLN A 18 6.69 -12.36 -6.33
N VAL A 19 6.40 -13.01 -5.20
CA VAL A 19 6.85 -12.58 -3.87
C VAL A 19 8.38 -12.55 -3.80
N GLN A 20 9.07 -13.59 -4.28
CA GLN A 20 10.53 -13.65 -4.31
C GLN A 20 11.14 -12.53 -5.20
N GLN A 21 10.51 -12.22 -6.33
CA GLN A 21 10.97 -11.16 -7.23
C GLN A 21 10.75 -9.74 -6.67
N SER A 22 9.78 -9.58 -5.77
CA SER A 22 9.41 -8.28 -5.19
C SER A 22 10.25 -7.84 -3.98
N GLY A 23 11.16 -8.70 -3.49
CA GLY A 23 11.91 -8.44 -2.25
C GLY A 23 11.13 -8.69 -0.96
N LEU A 24 9.83 -8.99 -1.05
CA LEU A 24 8.95 -9.19 0.11
C LEU A 24 9.32 -10.43 0.94
N ALA A 25 9.94 -11.44 0.33
CA ALA A 25 10.41 -12.62 1.04
C ALA A 25 11.61 -12.33 1.98
N GLN A 26 12.34 -11.24 1.75
CA GLN A 26 13.50 -10.85 2.56
C GLN A 26 13.16 -9.76 3.59
N ALA A 27 11.94 -9.22 3.55
CA ALA A 27 11.50 -8.19 4.49
C ALA A 27 11.36 -8.78 5.90
N GLN A 28 11.86 -8.06 6.91
CA GLN A 28 11.69 -8.46 8.31
C GLN A 28 10.22 -8.41 8.73
N ASP A 29 9.53 -7.33 8.36
CA ASP A 29 8.11 -7.10 8.57
C ASP A 29 7.52 -6.52 7.27
N THR A 30 6.32 -6.99 6.91
CA THR A 30 5.53 -6.42 5.81
C THR A 30 4.22 -5.88 6.36
N VAL A 31 3.90 -4.62 6.08
CA VAL A 31 2.63 -4.00 6.47
C VAL A 31 1.82 -3.69 5.22
N SER A 32 0.61 -4.26 5.14
CA SER A 32 -0.34 -4.01 4.05
C SER A 32 -1.32 -2.91 4.44
N PHE A 33 -1.44 -1.85 3.63
CA PHE A 33 -2.36 -0.72 3.84
C PHE A 33 -2.87 -0.14 2.51
N CYS A 34 -3.98 0.61 2.54
CA CYS A 34 -4.46 1.39 1.40
C CYS A 34 -5.08 2.72 1.88
N ASN A 35 -6.28 3.09 1.44
CA ASN A 35 -7.01 4.25 1.95
C ASN A 35 -7.87 3.91 3.17
N THR A 36 -8.61 2.79 3.11
CA THR A 36 -9.56 2.33 4.14
C THR A 36 -9.50 0.80 4.36
N GLY A 37 -8.34 0.19 4.17
CA GLY A 37 -8.06 -1.20 4.53
C GLY A 37 -8.63 -2.30 3.64
N HIS A 38 -9.74 -2.09 2.90
CA HIS A 38 -10.43 -3.18 2.19
C HIS A 38 -9.53 -3.90 1.16
N TRP A 39 -8.85 -3.15 0.30
CA TRP A 39 -7.91 -3.70 -0.68
C TRP A 39 -6.64 -4.28 -0.03
N ALA A 40 -6.24 -3.72 1.12
CA ALA A 40 -5.08 -4.16 1.86
C ALA A 40 -5.29 -5.54 2.50
N ALA A 41 -6.52 -5.86 2.91
CA ALA A 41 -6.88 -7.16 3.48
C ALA A 41 -6.63 -8.30 2.48
N THR A 42 -6.97 -8.11 1.21
CA THR A 42 -6.68 -9.09 0.16
C THR A 42 -5.20 -9.33 -0.01
N ASN A 43 -4.40 -8.26 0.01
CA ASN A 43 -2.94 -8.37 -0.09
C ASN A 43 -2.35 -9.07 1.14
N TRP A 44 -2.83 -8.73 2.34
CA TRP A 44 -2.44 -9.39 3.58
C TRP A 44 -2.75 -10.89 3.53
N PHE A 45 -3.97 -11.28 3.15
CA PHE A 45 -4.38 -12.69 3.08
C PHE A 45 -3.51 -13.49 2.11
N VAL A 46 -3.26 -12.96 0.91
CA VAL A 46 -2.44 -13.67 -0.07
C VAL A 46 -0.99 -13.82 0.41
N LEU A 47 -0.42 -12.80 1.03
CA LEU A 47 0.96 -12.84 1.50
C LEU A 47 1.14 -13.71 2.76
N SER A 48 0.22 -13.63 3.72
CA SER A 48 0.29 -14.39 4.98
C SER A 48 -0.16 -15.84 4.82
N GLU A 49 -1.35 -16.06 4.26
CA GLU A 49 -1.98 -17.38 4.26
C GLU A 49 -1.56 -18.23 3.05
N ILE A 50 -1.47 -17.62 1.87
CA ILE A 50 -1.19 -18.34 0.63
C ILE A 50 0.30 -18.44 0.36
N ALA A 51 1.02 -17.33 0.44
CA ALA A 51 2.48 -17.30 0.25
C ALA A 51 3.26 -17.67 1.52
N GLN A 52 2.59 -17.83 2.66
CA GLN A 52 3.15 -18.28 3.94
C GLN A 52 4.31 -17.40 4.45
N LEU A 53 4.21 -16.09 4.24
CA LEU A 53 5.17 -15.15 4.82
C LEU A 53 4.83 -14.95 6.31
N PRO A 54 5.78 -15.18 7.24
CA PRO A 54 5.49 -15.22 8.68
C PRO A 54 5.17 -13.86 9.30
N ASN A 55 5.67 -12.77 8.71
CA ASN A 55 5.64 -11.44 9.33
C ASN A 55 4.85 -10.42 8.50
N VAL A 56 3.62 -10.78 8.11
CA VAL A 56 2.71 -9.88 7.36
C VAL A 56 1.59 -9.38 8.26
N LYS A 57 1.49 -8.06 8.40
CA LYS A 57 0.49 -7.38 9.22
C LYS A 57 -0.46 -6.57 8.34
N LEU A 58 -1.73 -6.52 8.73
CA LEU A 58 -2.73 -5.63 8.12
C LEU A 58 -2.86 -4.38 8.97
N TYR A 59 -2.76 -3.20 8.35
CA TYR A 59 -3.15 -1.93 8.97
C TYR A 59 -4.51 -1.48 8.41
N PRO A 60 -5.64 -1.84 9.07
CA PRO A 60 -6.97 -1.69 8.50
C PRO A 60 -7.42 -0.22 8.43
N ALA A 61 -7.03 0.59 9.41
CA ALA A 61 -7.37 2.01 9.44
C ALA A 61 -6.65 2.80 8.33
N SER A 62 -5.49 2.31 7.89
CA SER A 62 -4.85 2.74 6.64
C SER A 62 -4.58 4.26 6.62
N LEU A 63 -4.53 4.89 5.43
CA LEU A 63 -4.29 6.32 5.32
C LEU A 63 -5.38 7.18 5.98
N ALA A 64 -6.61 6.69 6.10
CA ALA A 64 -7.68 7.42 6.78
C ALA A 64 -7.30 7.78 8.21
N GLU A 65 -6.70 6.87 8.97
CA GLU A 65 -6.19 7.16 10.32
C GLU A 65 -4.83 7.87 10.28
N TRP A 66 -3.89 7.41 9.44
CA TRP A 66 -2.52 7.95 9.39
C TRP A 66 -2.50 9.48 9.15
N THR A 67 -3.37 9.95 8.25
CA THR A 67 -3.45 11.37 7.88
C THR A 67 -4.19 12.24 8.91
N GLN A 68 -4.97 11.62 9.80
CA GLN A 68 -5.78 12.29 10.81
C GLN A 68 -5.15 12.25 12.21
N SER A 69 -3.94 11.70 12.33
CA SER A 69 -3.19 11.70 13.61
C SER A 69 -3.04 13.13 14.15
N VAL A 70 -3.27 13.28 15.46
CA VAL A 70 -3.16 14.57 16.19
C VAL A 70 -1.79 15.21 15.95
N GLN A 71 -0.75 14.39 15.99
CA GLN A 71 0.58 14.79 15.54
C GLN A 71 0.76 14.32 14.09
N ALA A 72 1.16 15.24 13.22
CA ALA A 72 1.42 14.92 11.82
C ALA A 72 2.49 13.84 11.70
N LEU A 73 2.11 12.69 11.14
CA LEU A 73 3.02 11.59 10.84
C LEU A 73 3.76 11.87 9.53
N PRO A 74 4.98 11.32 9.35
CA PRO A 74 5.72 11.46 8.11
C PRO A 74 4.93 10.95 6.92
N MET A 75 4.96 11.73 5.84
CA MET A 75 4.42 11.36 4.53
C MET A 75 5.32 11.92 3.45
N GLU A 76 5.62 11.08 2.45
CA GLU A 76 6.34 11.52 1.26
C GLU A 76 5.37 12.15 0.26
N HIS A 77 5.89 13.00 -0.63
CA HIS A 77 5.12 13.66 -1.69
C HIS A 77 3.92 14.52 -1.23
N THR A 78 3.90 14.92 0.05
CA THR A 78 2.91 15.88 0.57
C THR A 78 3.53 17.28 0.61
N PRO A 79 3.27 18.16 -0.39
CA PRO A 79 3.83 19.50 -0.40
C PRO A 79 3.39 20.27 0.85
N SER A 80 4.33 21.02 1.43
CA SER A 80 4.05 21.92 2.55
C SER A 80 2.97 22.94 2.18
N ARG A 81 2.33 23.57 3.17
CA ARG A 81 1.27 24.56 2.92
C ARG A 81 1.73 25.69 1.98
N LEU A 82 2.96 26.20 2.16
CA LEU A 82 3.55 27.19 1.27
C LEU A 82 3.83 26.64 -0.14
N GLY A 83 4.29 25.39 -0.22
CA GLY A 83 4.43 24.68 -1.49
C GLY A 83 3.10 24.58 -2.24
N GLN A 84 2.01 24.25 -1.54
CA GLN A 84 0.66 24.19 -2.13
C GLN A 84 0.19 25.55 -2.64
N ILE A 85 0.45 26.63 -1.89
CA ILE A 85 0.10 28.00 -2.31
C ILE A 85 0.84 28.35 -3.60
N ARG A 86 2.16 28.11 -3.67
CA ARG A 86 2.96 28.35 -4.87
C ARG A 86 2.44 27.54 -6.07
N LEU A 87 2.15 26.25 -5.88
CA LEU A 87 1.63 25.39 -6.93
C LEU A 87 0.30 25.91 -7.48
N LYS A 88 -0.61 26.36 -6.60
CA LYS A 88 -1.88 26.95 -7.01
C LYS A 88 -1.69 28.25 -7.80
N PHE A 89 -0.79 29.14 -7.35
CA PHE A 89 -0.48 30.35 -8.10
C PHE A 89 0.12 30.04 -9.47
N GLN A 90 1.05 29.09 -9.56
CA GLN A 90 1.60 28.65 -10.84
C GLN A 90 0.50 28.11 -11.76
N GLN A 91 -0.42 27.29 -11.26
CA GLN A 91 -1.56 26.78 -12.05
C GLN A 91 -2.48 27.90 -12.56
N LEU A 92 -2.68 28.97 -11.78
CA LEU A 92 -3.55 30.09 -12.16
C LEU A 92 -2.95 31.00 -13.24
N PHE A 93 -1.61 31.10 -13.30
CA PHE A 93 -0.91 32.01 -14.22
C PHE A 93 -0.19 31.31 -15.39
N ASN A 94 -0.04 29.99 -15.35
CA ASN A 94 0.51 29.17 -16.45
C ASN A 94 -0.59 28.48 -17.30
N ASN A 95 -1.85 28.92 -17.18
CA ASN A 95 -2.99 28.49 -18.00
C ASN A 95 -3.48 29.66 -18.85
#